data_AF-A0AA91KKY7-F1
#
_entry.id   AF-A0AA91KKY7-F1
#
_cell.length_a   1.000
_cell.length_b   1.000
_cell.length_c   1.000
_cell.angle_alpha   90.00
_cell.angle_beta   90.00
_cell.angle_gamma   90.00
#
_symmetry.space_group_name_H-M   'P 1'
#
loop_
_entity.id
_entity.type
_entity.pdbx_description
1 polymer ?
#
loop_
_entity_poly.entity_id
_entity_poly.type
_entity_poly.pdbx_seq_one_letter_code
_entity_poly.pdbx_strand_id
1 'polypeptide(L)'
;MTAAIDDALIVDCTISFKRGPPQQIRSAYRASDPYGLAPTLKEWRSANPTFPVQPYVPPPPLTPEELRAQMPSLTARQFRLGLLPGGFAPAQVTQTIEALPDGTQKETAKIEWEYATTFNRTHPLIATVGAALGLTDNKIDAMWMLATGL
;
A
#
# COMPACT_ATOMS: atom_id res chain seq x y z
N MET A 1 13.97 -19.07 -12.38
CA MET A 1 12.69 -19.73 -12.01
C MET A 1 12.76 -20.09 -10.55
N THR A 2 11.68 -19.89 -9.82
CA THR A 2 11.65 -20.07 -8.38
C THR A 2 10.45 -20.90 -7.97
N ALA A 3 10.61 -21.96 -7.17
CA ALA A 3 9.55 -22.93 -6.84
C ALA A 3 8.68 -22.47 -5.66
N ALA A 4 7.41 -22.14 -5.93
CA ALA A 4 6.41 -21.77 -4.94
C ALA A 4 5.60 -22.98 -4.43
N ILE A 5 4.81 -22.74 -3.38
CA ILE A 5 3.89 -23.71 -2.75
C ILE A 5 2.89 -24.23 -3.81
N ASP A 6 2.57 -25.53 -3.79
CA ASP A 6 1.66 -26.25 -4.69
C ASP A 6 2.09 -26.35 -6.18
N ASP A 7 3.29 -26.85 -6.51
CA ASP A 7 3.74 -27.12 -7.91
C ASP A 7 3.74 -25.92 -8.87
N ALA A 8 3.71 -24.69 -8.34
CA ALA A 8 3.80 -23.47 -9.11
C ALA A 8 5.25 -22.93 -9.13
N LEU A 9 5.67 -22.33 -10.25
CA LEU A 9 6.94 -21.61 -10.36
C LEU A 9 6.68 -20.13 -10.61
N ILE A 10 7.46 -19.26 -10.01
CA ILE A 10 7.61 -17.89 -10.48
C ILE A 10 8.69 -17.86 -11.56
N VAL A 11 8.33 -17.31 -12.71
CA VAL A 11 9.17 -17.24 -13.91
C VAL A 11 9.33 -15.78 -14.28
N ASP A 12 10.54 -15.28 -14.12
CA ASP A 12 10.98 -14.03 -14.74
C ASP A 12 11.47 -14.39 -16.15
N CYS A 13 10.79 -13.89 -17.19
CA CYS A 13 11.12 -14.15 -18.58
C CYS A 13 10.97 -12.91 -19.46
N THR A 14 11.75 -12.86 -20.54
CA THR A 14 11.59 -11.85 -21.59
C THR A 14 10.74 -12.43 -22.71
N ILE A 15 9.65 -11.76 -23.05
CA ILE A 15 8.72 -12.19 -24.10
C ILE A 15 8.85 -11.24 -25.30
N SER A 16 9.06 -11.83 -26.47
CA SER A 16 8.99 -11.13 -27.74
C SER A 16 7.60 -11.27 -28.34
N PHE A 17 6.95 -10.14 -28.62
CA PHE A 17 5.66 -10.10 -29.28
C PHE A 17 5.83 -9.91 -30.79
N LYS A 18 4.82 -10.27 -31.60
CA LYS A 18 4.84 -10.08 -33.06
C LYS A 18 5.04 -8.62 -33.48
N ARG A 19 4.70 -7.66 -32.61
CA ARG A 19 4.91 -6.22 -32.80
C ARG A 19 5.37 -5.62 -31.47
N GLY A 20 6.33 -4.71 -31.54
CA GLY A 20 6.90 -4.03 -30.38
C GLY A 20 8.18 -4.68 -29.84
N PRO A 21 8.89 -3.98 -28.93
CA PRO A 21 10.11 -4.50 -28.32
C PRO A 21 9.81 -5.66 -27.35
N PRO A 22 10.78 -6.54 -27.07
CA PRO A 22 10.64 -7.55 -26.03
C PRO A 22 10.35 -6.92 -24.67
N GLN A 23 9.51 -7.57 -23.87
CA GLN A 23 9.16 -7.12 -22.52
C GLN A 23 9.61 -8.13 -21.48
N GLN A 24 10.21 -7.64 -20.39
CA GLN A 24 10.39 -8.47 -19.20
C GLN A 24 9.08 -8.59 -18.46
N ILE A 25 8.72 -9.81 -18.12
CA ILE A 25 7.55 -10.09 -17.31
C ILE A 25 7.92 -11.05 -16.17
N ARG A 26 7.15 -10.95 -15.09
CA ARG A 26 7.11 -11.94 -14.01
C ARG A 26 5.78 -12.68 -14.11
N SER A 27 5.81 -14.00 -14.22
CA SER A 27 4.62 -14.83 -14.39
C SER A 27 4.62 -16.00 -13.42
N ALA A 28 3.45 -16.36 -12.91
CA ALA A 28 3.24 -17.62 -12.22
C ALA A 28 2.96 -18.71 -13.26
N TYR A 29 3.65 -19.84 -13.14
CA TYR A 29 3.58 -20.98 -14.02
C TYR A 29 3.12 -22.20 -13.23
N ARG A 30 2.19 -22.98 -13.77
CA ARG A 30 1.86 -24.32 -13.27
C ARG A 30 1.93 -25.29 -14.44
N ALA A 31 2.57 -26.45 -14.26
CA ALA A 31 2.78 -27.41 -15.35
C ALA A 31 1.49 -28.02 -15.92
N SER A 32 0.41 -27.98 -15.16
CA SER A 32 -0.93 -28.42 -15.56
C SER A 32 -1.77 -27.34 -16.24
N ASP A 33 -1.32 -26.08 -16.25
CA ASP A 33 -2.07 -24.97 -16.86
C ASP A 33 -1.97 -25.08 -18.40
N PRO A 34 -3.09 -25.19 -19.13
CA PRO A 34 -3.07 -25.32 -20.58
C PRO A 34 -3.04 -23.95 -21.31
N TYR A 35 -3.13 -22.82 -20.60
CA TYR A 35 -3.31 -21.51 -21.20
C TYR A 35 -2.08 -20.60 -21.10
N GLY A 36 -2.12 -19.51 -21.87
CA GLY A 36 -1.11 -18.45 -21.83
C GLY A 36 0.30 -18.97 -22.15
N LEU A 37 1.24 -18.69 -21.24
CA LEU A 37 2.65 -19.05 -21.41
C LEU A 37 2.99 -20.44 -20.91
N ALA A 38 2.07 -21.11 -20.21
CA ALA A 38 2.35 -22.38 -19.58
C ALA A 38 2.73 -23.49 -20.59
N PRO A 39 2.10 -23.63 -21.77
CA PRO A 39 2.56 -24.59 -22.77
C PRO A 39 4.01 -24.34 -23.22
N THR A 40 4.36 -23.09 -23.55
CA THR A 40 5.71 -22.71 -23.98
C THR A 40 6.75 -22.93 -22.89
N LEU A 41 6.43 -22.58 -21.64
CA LEU A 41 7.33 -22.79 -20.50
C LEU A 41 7.51 -24.28 -20.18
N LYS A 42 6.46 -25.10 -20.37
CA LYS A 42 6.53 -26.56 -20.23
C LYS A 42 7.46 -27.19 -21.26
N GLU A 43 7.31 -26.81 -22.53
CA GLU A 43 8.19 -27.26 -23.62
C GLU A 43 9.64 -26.83 -23.35
N TRP A 44 9.85 -25.56 -23.02
CA TRP A 44 11.18 -25.03 -22.72
C TRP A 44 11.83 -25.76 -21.55
N ARG A 45 11.11 -26.01 -20.45
CA ARG A 45 11.64 -26.74 -19.29
C ARG A 45 12.00 -28.19 -19.65
N SER A 46 11.20 -28.84 -20.50
CA SER A 46 11.48 -30.20 -20.98
C SER A 46 12.76 -30.24 -21.82
N ALA A 47 13.02 -29.19 -22.61
CA ALA A 47 14.25 -29.03 -23.39
C ALA A 47 15.46 -28.58 -22.53
N ASN A 48 15.25 -28.05 -21.32
CA ASN A 48 16.28 -27.50 -20.44
C ASN A 48 16.24 -28.15 -19.03
N PRO A 49 16.43 -29.48 -18.91
CA PRO A 49 16.22 -30.21 -17.65
C PRO A 49 17.22 -29.82 -16.55
N THR A 50 18.38 -29.27 -16.92
CA THR A 50 19.43 -28.85 -15.98
C THR A 50 19.32 -27.39 -15.55
N PHE A 51 18.34 -26.64 -16.08
CA PHE A 51 18.18 -25.24 -15.71
C PHE A 51 17.82 -25.11 -14.22
N PRO A 52 18.55 -24.30 -13.44
CA PRO A 52 18.35 -24.26 -12.01
C PRO A 52 17.00 -23.65 -11.64
N VAL A 53 16.26 -24.37 -10.80
CA VAL A 53 15.06 -23.86 -10.12
C VAL A 53 15.44 -23.59 -8.68
N GLN A 54 15.38 -22.32 -8.29
CA GLN A 54 15.71 -21.91 -6.93
C GLN A 54 14.48 -22.09 -6.02
N PRO A 55 14.65 -22.33 -4.71
CA PRO A 55 13.54 -22.27 -3.76
C PRO A 55 12.89 -20.89 -3.74
N TYR A 56 11.55 -20.81 -3.72
CA TYR A 56 10.87 -19.51 -3.62
C TYR A 56 11.21 -18.81 -2.32
N VAL A 57 11.66 -17.56 -2.47
CA VAL A 57 11.80 -16.62 -1.36
C VAL A 57 10.64 -15.64 -1.50
N PRO A 58 9.65 -15.67 -0.59
CA PRO A 58 8.59 -14.67 -0.60
C PRO A 58 9.20 -13.27 -0.43
N PRO A 59 8.60 -12.23 -1.03
CA PRO A 59 8.99 -10.87 -0.72
C PRO A 59 8.87 -10.65 0.80
N PRO A 60 9.74 -9.81 1.40
CA PRO A 60 9.60 -9.48 2.80
C PRO A 60 8.18 -8.91 3.06
N PRO A 61 7.60 -9.17 4.24
CA PRO A 61 6.34 -8.54 4.61
C PRO A 61 6.50 -7.03 4.58
N LEU A 62 5.44 -6.33 4.17
CA LEU A 62 5.41 -4.87 4.17
C LEU A 62 5.65 -4.33 5.57
N THR A 63 6.42 -3.24 5.64
CA THR A 63 6.61 -2.47 6.87
C THR A 63 5.29 -1.79 7.29
N PRO A 64 5.12 -1.42 8.57
CA PRO A 64 3.93 -0.67 9.01
C PRO A 64 3.69 0.62 8.21
N GLU A 65 4.76 1.32 7.83
CA GLU A 65 4.71 2.54 7.05
C GLU A 65 4.21 2.27 5.62
N GLU A 66 4.66 1.18 4.99
CA GLU A 66 4.18 0.75 3.67
C GLU A 66 2.71 0.32 3.71
N LEU A 67 2.27 -0.34 4.79
CA LEU A 67 0.86 -0.68 5.00
C LEU A 67 0.00 0.58 5.13
N ARG A 68 0.45 1.59 5.89
CA ARG A 68 -0.25 2.88 6.01
C ARG A 68 -0.30 3.64 4.68
N ALA A 69 0.75 3.55 3.86
CA ALA A 69 0.76 4.16 2.54
C ALA A 69 -0.25 3.53 1.58
N GLN A 70 -0.66 2.28 1.82
CA GLN A 70 -1.68 1.57 1.04
C GLN A 70 -3.10 1.75 1.59
N MET A 71 -3.29 2.42 2.73
CA MET A 71 -4.63 2.65 3.29
C MET A 71 -5.44 3.57 2.38
N PRO A 72 -6.76 3.33 2.22
CA PRO A 72 -7.61 4.20 1.44
C PRO A 72 -7.56 5.64 1.96
N SER A 73 -7.54 6.60 1.03
CA SER A 73 -7.74 8.00 1.35
C SER A 73 -9.13 8.22 1.92
N LEU A 74 -9.24 9.08 2.93
CA LEU A 74 -10.53 9.49 3.46
C LEU A 74 -10.94 10.82 2.84
N THR A 75 -12.22 10.99 2.52
CA THR A 75 -12.76 12.34 2.28
C THR A 75 -12.68 13.18 3.56
N ALA A 76 -12.69 14.50 3.42
CA ALA A 76 -12.69 15.39 4.59
C ALA A 76 -13.88 15.13 5.54
N ARG A 77 -15.04 14.73 4.99
CA ARG A 77 -16.20 14.32 5.78
C ARG A 77 -15.93 13.03 6.56
N GLN A 78 -15.45 11.99 5.89
CA GLN A 78 -15.11 10.71 6.53
C GLN A 78 -14.09 10.88 7.64
N PHE A 79 -13.01 11.62 7.37
CA PHE A 79 -11.98 11.89 8.36
C PHE A 79 -12.56 12.58 9.60
N ARG A 80 -13.32 13.66 9.42
CA ARG A 80 -13.92 14.42 10.53
C ARG A 80 -14.94 13.61 11.33
N LEU A 81 -15.77 12.80 10.66
CA LEU A 81 -16.71 11.90 11.35
C LEU A 81 -15.98 10.77 12.08
N GLY A 82 -14.89 10.26 11.51
CA GLY A 82 -14.05 9.20 12.07
C GLY A 82 -13.31 9.59 13.36
N LEU A 83 -13.19 10.88 13.66
CA LEU A 83 -12.64 11.38 14.92
C LEU A 83 -13.59 11.11 16.11
N LEU A 84 -14.91 11.19 15.87
CA LEU A 84 -15.92 11.18 16.92
C LEU A 84 -15.96 9.86 17.72
N PRO A 85 -15.89 8.66 17.11
CA PRO A 85 -15.82 7.40 17.87
C PRO A 85 -14.59 7.30 18.78
N GLY A 86 -13.50 7.98 18.43
CA GLY A 86 -12.30 8.07 19.27
C GLY A 86 -12.44 9.01 20.47
N GLY A 87 -13.57 9.73 20.57
CA GLY A 87 -13.80 10.78 21.56
C GLY A 87 -13.19 12.13 21.19
N PHE A 88 -12.75 12.30 19.93
CA PHE A 88 -12.11 13.53 19.48
C PHE A 88 -13.08 14.38 18.65
N ALA A 89 -13.31 15.61 19.09
CA ALA A 89 -14.08 16.57 18.33
C ALA A 89 -13.19 17.25 17.28
N PRO A 90 -13.69 17.58 16.07
CA PRO A 90 -12.94 18.39 15.10
C PRO A 90 -12.40 19.71 15.69
N ALA A 91 -13.10 20.30 16.65
CA ALA A 91 -12.64 21.48 17.36
C ALA A 91 -11.34 21.26 18.16
N GLN A 92 -11.09 20.06 18.69
CA GLN A 92 -9.83 19.73 19.36
C GLN A 92 -8.66 19.66 18.36
N VAL A 93 -8.91 19.20 17.13
CA VAL A 93 -7.89 19.24 16.06
C VAL A 93 -7.56 20.70 15.73
N THR A 94 -8.58 21.56 15.56
CA THR A 94 -8.34 23.00 15.35
C THR A 94 -7.52 23.61 16.48
N GLN A 95 -7.87 23.37 17.75
CA GLN A 95 -7.11 23.87 18.90
C GLN A 95 -5.67 23.37 18.91
N THR A 96 -5.46 22.11 18.53
CA THR A 96 -4.13 21.49 18.43
C THR A 96 -3.27 22.19 17.37
N ILE A 97 -3.86 22.48 16.20
CA ILE A 97 -3.18 23.20 15.12
C ILE A 97 -2.87 24.64 15.54
N GLU A 98 -3.80 25.32 16.22
CA GLU A 98 -3.59 26.68 16.73
C GLU A 98 -2.51 26.77 17.80
N ALA A 99 -2.28 25.70 18.56
CA ALA A 99 -1.22 25.62 19.57
C ALA A 99 0.19 25.37 18.99
N LEU A 100 0.32 25.09 17.68
CA LEU A 100 1.63 24.95 17.05
C LEU A 100 2.39 26.30 17.07
N PRO A 101 3.74 26.26 17.13
CA PRO A 101 4.56 27.46 17.00
C PRO A 101 4.26 28.21 15.69
N ASP A 102 4.31 29.53 15.75
CA ASP A 102 4.06 30.36 14.57
C ASP A 102 5.11 30.10 13.49
N GLY A 103 4.65 30.10 12.23
CA GLY A 103 5.50 29.85 11.06
C GLY A 103 4.80 28.99 10.02
N THR A 104 5.54 28.67 8.95
CA THR A 104 5.01 27.99 7.77
C THR A 104 4.32 26.67 8.10
N GLN A 105 4.84 25.88 9.05
CA GLN A 105 4.24 24.59 9.41
C GLN A 105 2.82 24.71 9.97
N LYS A 106 2.59 25.69 10.84
CA LYS A 106 1.27 25.98 11.40
C LYS A 106 0.30 26.41 10.32
N GLU A 107 0.72 27.33 9.44
CA GLU A 107 -0.14 27.79 8.35
C GLU A 107 -0.44 26.70 7.32
N THR A 108 0.53 25.87 6.98
CA THR A 108 0.28 24.67 6.16
C THR A 108 -0.72 23.74 6.85
N ALA A 109 -0.57 23.46 8.14
CA ALA A 109 -1.49 22.60 8.88
C ALA A 109 -2.92 23.15 8.90
N LYS A 110 -3.08 24.48 9.05
CA LYS A 110 -4.38 25.16 8.95
C LYS A 110 -5.01 25.01 7.56
N ILE A 111 -4.24 25.31 6.52
CA ILE A 111 -4.70 25.22 5.13
C ILE A 111 -5.14 23.79 4.80
N GLU A 112 -4.34 22.79 5.15
CA GLU A 112 -4.65 21.38 4.94
C GLU A 112 -5.90 20.96 5.72
N TRP A 113 -5.99 21.37 6.99
CA TRP A 113 -7.16 21.04 7.81
C TRP A 113 -8.45 21.68 7.32
N GLU A 114 -8.38 22.91 6.80
CA GLU A 114 -9.54 23.68 6.36
C GLU A 114 -9.99 23.29 4.95
N TYR A 115 -9.04 23.18 4.01
CA TYR A 115 -9.33 23.12 2.57
C TYR A 115 -9.05 21.78 1.90
N ALA A 116 -8.33 20.85 2.54
CA ALA A 116 -8.11 19.53 1.93
C ALA A 116 -9.45 18.81 1.74
N THR A 117 -9.66 18.30 0.54
CA THR A 117 -10.86 17.52 0.18
C THR A 117 -10.71 16.05 0.54
N THR A 118 -9.47 15.57 0.62
CA THR A 118 -9.10 14.20 1.00
C THR A 118 -7.85 14.19 1.87
N PHE A 119 -7.72 13.15 2.69
CA PHE A 119 -6.57 12.92 3.55
C PHE A 119 -6.01 11.52 3.31
N ASN A 120 -4.68 11.42 3.31
CA ASN A 120 -3.95 10.15 3.30
C ASN A 120 -3.42 9.84 4.69
N ARG A 121 -3.36 8.56 5.07
CA ARG A 121 -2.91 8.16 6.41
C ARG A 121 -1.48 8.62 6.72
N THR A 122 -0.64 8.69 5.69
CA THR A 122 0.76 9.13 5.76
C THR A 122 0.95 10.64 5.64
N HIS A 123 -0.13 11.44 5.56
CA HIS A 123 -0.02 12.88 5.45
C HIS A 123 0.58 13.51 6.74
N PRO A 124 1.53 14.45 6.67
CA PRO A 124 2.23 15.00 7.85
C PRO A 124 1.32 15.61 8.92
N LEU A 125 0.18 16.19 8.52
CA LEU A 125 -0.83 16.71 9.45
C LEU A 125 -1.32 15.62 10.42
N ILE A 126 -1.51 14.39 9.93
CA ILE A 126 -2.07 13.28 10.72
C ILE A 126 -1.10 12.88 11.83
N ALA A 127 0.18 12.75 11.51
CA ALA A 127 1.22 12.47 12.50
C ALA A 127 1.35 13.60 13.53
N THR A 128 1.33 14.86 13.05
CA THR A 128 1.49 16.06 13.91
C THR A 128 0.34 16.19 14.91
N VAL A 129 -0.90 16.15 14.43
CA VAL A 129 -2.11 16.25 15.27
C VAL A 129 -2.26 15.00 16.13
N GLY A 130 -2.01 13.81 15.57
CA GLY A 130 -2.08 12.55 16.31
C GLY A 130 -1.17 12.54 17.52
N ALA A 131 0.09 12.92 17.36
CA ALA A 131 1.05 13.01 18.46
C ALA A 131 0.61 14.00 19.54
N ALA A 132 0.13 15.19 19.14
CA ALA A 132 -0.32 16.21 20.08
C ALA A 132 -1.62 15.83 20.83
N LEU A 133 -2.47 15.00 20.23
CA LEU A 133 -3.65 14.41 20.87
C LEU A 133 -3.34 13.14 21.68
N GLY A 134 -2.06 12.73 21.78
CA GLY A 134 -1.65 11.52 22.50
C GLY A 134 -2.11 10.22 21.82
N LEU A 135 -2.33 10.24 20.50
CA LEU A 135 -2.74 9.08 19.73
C LEU A 135 -1.52 8.28 19.27
N THR A 136 -1.51 6.98 19.59
CA THR A 136 -0.57 6.02 18.99
C THR A 136 -0.96 5.74 17.54
N ASP A 137 0.01 5.39 16.69
CA ASP A 137 -0.28 5.03 15.30
C ASP A 137 -1.34 3.93 15.16
N ASN A 138 -1.29 2.88 15.98
CA ASN A 138 -2.28 1.80 15.94
C ASN A 138 -3.71 2.29 16.19
N LYS A 139 -3.88 3.31 17.05
CA LYS A 139 -5.19 3.91 17.33
C LYS A 139 -5.66 4.76 16.15
N ILE A 140 -4.75 5.52 15.54
CA ILE A 140 -5.06 6.28 14.32
C ILE A 140 -5.44 5.31 13.19
N ASP A 141 -4.69 4.21 13.01
CA ASP A 141 -4.94 3.17 12.01
C ASP A 141 -6.33 2.53 12.20
N ALA A 142 -6.71 2.22 13.44
CA ALA A 142 -8.04 1.71 13.77
C ALA A 142 -9.17 2.71 13.46
N MET A 143 -8.99 3.98 13.85
CA MET A 143 -9.96 5.05 13.52
C MET A 143 -10.07 5.27 12.01
N TRP A 144 -8.95 5.17 11.28
CA TRP A 144 -8.87 5.33 9.84
C TRP A 144 -9.73 4.28 9.13
N MET A 145 -9.55 3.00 9.50
CA MET A 145 -10.30 1.89 8.93
C MET A 145 -11.80 1.93 9.26
N LEU A 146 -12.18 2.44 10.43
CA LEU A 146 -13.60 2.67 10.74
C LEU A 146 -14.19 3.77 9.85
N ALA A 147 -13.41 4.82 9.60
CA ALA A 147 -13.86 5.98 8.83
C ALA A 147 -14.02 5.72 7.33
N THR A 148 -13.35 4.70 6.77
CA THR A 148 -13.47 4.38 5.33
C THR A 148 -14.90 4.01 4.91
N GLY A 149 -15.74 3.55 5.85
CA GLY A 149 -17.13 3.17 5.59
C GLY A 149 -18.16 4.28 5.81
N LEU A 150 -17.75 5.51 6.13
CA LEU A 150 -18.63 6.63 6.49
C LEU A 150 -19.02 7.52 5.32
#